data_AF-A0A3Q0EFL4-F1
#
_entry.id   AF-A0A3Q0EFL4-F1
#
_cell.length_a   1.000
_cell.length_b   1.000
_cell.length_c   1.000
_cell.angle_alpha   90.00
_cell.angle_beta   90.00
_cell.angle_gamma   90.00
#
_symmetry.space_group_name_H-M   'P 1'
#
loop_
_entity.id
_entity.type
_entity.pdbx_description
1 polymer ?
#
loop_
_entity_poly.entity_id
_entity_poly.type
_entity_poly.pdbx_seq_one_letter_code
_entity_poly.pdbx_strand_id
1 'polypeptide(L)'
;MGISRDNWHKRRKTGGKRKPYHKKRKYELGRPAANTKIGPRRIHTVRVRGGNKKYRALRLDVGNFSWGSECCTRKTRIIDVVYNASNNELVRTKTLVKNCIVLIDSTPYRQWYESHYALPLGRKKGAKLTPEEEEILNKKRSKKIQKKYDERKKNAKISSLLEEQFQQGKLLGEMAVVLGAGSHRTSVPCAFFPGLNSSRLPAVWCRVFARSVYDHKIPAQMRIPDHPYINVKRKWEILGRSPQAWAWDLRSILPGLRRLSQ
;
A
#
# COMPACT_ATOMS: atom_id res chain seq x y z
N MET A 1 27.50 21.70 11.99
CA MET A 1 27.26 21.03 10.70
C MET A 1 26.95 19.56 10.96
N GLY A 2 25.74 19.09 10.63
CA GLY A 2 25.25 17.77 11.05
C GLY A 2 25.48 16.63 10.06
N ILE A 3 24.51 15.73 10.00
CA ILE A 3 24.41 14.64 9.02
C ILE A 3 24.46 15.24 7.61
N SER A 4 25.22 14.61 6.70
CA SER A 4 25.40 15.06 5.32
C SER A 4 25.00 13.96 4.34
N ARG A 5 24.44 14.36 3.20
CA ARG A 5 23.97 13.48 2.11
C ARG A 5 24.90 13.51 0.89
N ASP A 6 26.12 13.98 1.07
CA ASP A 6 27.13 14.02 0.02
C ASP A 6 27.57 12.61 -0.40
N ASN A 7 28.21 12.49 -1.57
CA ASN A 7 28.73 11.23 -2.08
C ASN A 7 30.26 11.12 -2.01
N TRP A 8 30.96 12.22 -1.68
CA TRP A 8 32.43 12.30 -1.72
C TRP A 8 33.09 11.78 -0.45
N HIS A 9 32.37 11.70 0.68
CA HIS A 9 32.85 10.98 1.87
C HIS A 9 32.99 9.45 1.68
N LYS A 10 32.31 8.87 0.67
CA LYS A 10 32.39 7.43 0.36
C LYS A 10 33.60 7.10 -0.51
N ARG A 11 34.04 5.83 -0.46
CA ARG A 11 35.10 5.30 -1.32
C ARG A 11 34.71 5.34 -2.80
N ARG A 12 35.72 5.32 -3.69
CA ARG A 12 35.53 5.15 -5.14
C ARG A 12 35.00 3.75 -5.46
N LYS A 13 34.49 3.56 -6.69
CA LYS A 13 34.16 2.22 -7.21
C LYS A 13 35.37 1.28 -7.20
N THR A 14 36.58 1.82 -7.40
CA THR A 14 37.85 1.08 -7.28
C THR A 14 38.30 0.80 -5.83
N GLY A 15 37.53 1.24 -4.82
CA GLY A 15 37.89 1.05 -3.39
C GLY A 15 38.82 2.13 -2.81
N GLY A 16 39.44 2.96 -3.66
CA GLY A 16 40.33 4.04 -3.22
C GLY A 16 39.63 5.11 -2.36
N LYS A 17 40.31 5.55 -1.28
CA LYS A 17 39.82 6.62 -0.39
C LYS A 17 39.88 7.97 -1.11
N ARG A 18 38.82 8.78 -0.98
CA ARG A 18 38.75 10.14 -1.52
C ARG A 18 39.19 11.14 -0.45
N LYS A 19 40.02 12.11 -0.82
CA LYS A 19 40.34 13.26 0.03
C LYS A 19 39.25 14.32 -0.15
N PRO A 20 38.61 14.82 0.92
CA PRO A 20 37.66 15.93 0.84
C PRO A 20 38.36 17.20 0.34
N TYR A 21 37.80 17.87 -0.67
CA TYR A 21 38.36 19.10 -1.26
C TYR A 21 37.67 20.37 -0.73
N HIS A 22 36.51 20.25 -0.10
CA HIS A 22 35.81 21.35 0.55
C HIS A 22 35.12 20.91 1.84
N LYS A 23 34.75 21.89 2.67
CA LYS A 23 33.89 21.67 3.85
C LYS A 23 32.47 21.30 3.42
N LYS A 24 31.72 20.63 4.30
CA LYS A 24 30.29 20.31 4.07
C LYS A 24 29.50 21.57 3.65
N ARG A 25 28.49 21.43 2.78
CA ARG A 25 27.66 22.57 2.33
C ARG A 25 26.22 22.48 2.86
N LYS A 26 25.54 23.63 2.97
CA LYS A 26 24.17 23.73 3.53
C LYS A 26 23.16 22.93 2.71
N TYR A 27 23.33 22.82 1.38
CA TYR A 27 22.39 22.08 0.53
C TYR A 27 22.54 20.54 0.64
N GLU A 28 23.66 20.05 1.19
CA GLU A 28 23.91 18.62 1.42
C GLU A 28 23.34 18.14 2.76
N LEU A 29 22.67 19.00 3.52
CA LEU A 29 22.23 18.69 4.87
C LEU A 29 21.24 17.50 4.91
N GLY A 30 21.51 16.57 5.82
CA GLY A 30 20.56 15.59 6.31
C GLY A 30 19.85 16.10 7.56
N ARG A 31 18.73 15.49 7.91
CA ARG A 31 18.01 15.74 9.16
C ARG A 31 17.74 14.40 9.85
N PRO A 32 17.65 14.36 11.19
CA PRO A 32 17.32 13.13 11.91
C PRO A 32 15.97 12.57 11.45
N ALA A 33 15.82 11.25 11.53
CA ALA A 33 14.57 10.56 11.21
C ALA A 33 13.46 10.97 12.20
N ALA A 34 12.20 10.90 11.76
CA ALA A 34 11.05 11.28 12.59
C ALA A 34 10.58 10.18 13.54
N ASN A 35 10.81 8.90 13.18
CA ASN A 35 10.44 7.71 13.96
C ASN A 35 9.02 7.80 14.55
N THR A 36 8.05 8.03 13.67
CA THR A 36 6.62 8.16 13.99
C THR A 36 6.09 7.01 14.81
N LYS A 37 5.48 7.30 15.95
CA LYS A 37 4.85 6.32 16.84
C LYS A 37 3.33 6.39 16.82
N ILE A 38 2.69 5.34 17.30
CA ILE A 38 1.26 5.35 17.58
C ILE A 38 1.01 6.19 18.83
N GLY A 39 0.04 7.11 18.78
CA GLY A 39 -0.31 7.97 19.91
C GLY A 39 -1.01 9.26 19.49
N PRO A 40 -1.34 10.15 20.44
CA PRO A 40 -2.10 11.36 20.16
C PRO A 40 -1.38 12.23 19.14
N ARG A 41 -2.13 12.70 18.14
CA ARG A 41 -1.61 13.43 16.97
C ARG A 41 -0.65 14.56 17.37
N ARG A 42 0.62 14.42 16.98
CA ARG A 42 1.66 15.45 17.15
C ARG A 42 2.46 15.58 15.86
N ILE A 43 2.40 16.75 15.23
CA ILE A 43 3.04 17.04 13.94
C ILE A 43 3.83 18.35 14.05
N HIS A 44 5.13 18.30 13.75
CA HIS A 44 6.00 19.48 13.72
C HIS A 44 6.26 19.91 12.28
N THR A 45 6.28 21.23 12.05
CA THR A 45 6.63 21.79 10.74
C THR A 45 8.13 22.04 10.65
N VAL A 46 8.71 21.79 9.48
CA VAL A 46 10.13 22.02 9.22
C VAL A 46 10.28 22.79 7.92
N ARG A 47 10.93 23.97 7.97
CA ARG A 47 11.30 24.73 6.78
C ARG A 47 12.40 24.00 6.00
N VAL A 48 12.23 23.92 4.68
CA VAL A 48 13.20 23.31 3.76
C VAL A 48 13.72 24.33 2.74
N ARG A 49 14.64 23.89 1.86
CA ARG A 49 15.19 24.73 0.79
C ARG A 49 14.06 25.25 -0.11
N GLY A 50 14.17 26.49 -0.57
CA GLY A 50 13.15 27.15 -1.39
C GLY A 50 11.95 27.68 -0.60
N GLY A 51 12.02 27.74 0.74
CA GLY A 51 10.95 28.33 1.56
C GLY A 51 9.77 27.39 1.86
N ASN A 52 9.73 26.20 1.25
CA ASN A 52 8.69 25.21 1.48
C ASN A 52 8.69 24.68 2.93
N LYS A 53 7.55 24.12 3.34
CA LYS A 53 7.36 23.46 4.64
C LYS A 53 7.15 21.95 4.43
N LYS A 54 7.77 21.13 5.27
CA LYS A 54 7.48 19.69 5.38
C LYS A 54 6.92 19.39 6.76
N TYR A 55 6.01 18.43 6.83
CA TYR A 55 5.37 17.99 8.06
C TYR A 55 6.03 16.71 8.56
N ARG A 56 6.55 16.75 9.78
CA ARG A 56 7.07 15.58 10.49
C ARG A 56 6.04 15.18 11.52
N ALA A 57 5.32 14.10 11.23
CA ALA A 57 4.59 13.44 12.29
C ALA A 57 5.60 12.86 13.30
N LEU A 58 5.30 12.99 14.58
CA LEU A 58 6.00 12.29 15.67
C LEU A 58 5.08 11.23 16.27
N ARG A 59 3.78 11.55 16.36
CA ARG A 59 2.75 10.63 16.83
C ARG A 59 1.49 10.74 15.97
N LEU A 60 0.92 9.60 15.60
CA LEU A 60 -0.33 9.50 14.85
C LEU A 60 -1.10 8.26 15.31
N ASP A 61 -2.41 8.42 15.48
CA ASP A 61 -3.35 7.39 15.91
C ASP A 61 -4.46 7.14 14.87
N VAL A 62 -4.55 7.98 13.84
CA VAL A 62 -5.59 7.92 12.81
C VAL A 62 -4.99 8.08 11.41
N GLY A 63 -5.48 7.29 10.46
CA GLY A 63 -5.09 7.34 9.05
C GLY A 63 -6.31 7.34 8.12
N ASN A 64 -6.09 7.65 6.84
CA ASN A 64 -7.10 7.47 5.80
C ASN A 64 -6.75 6.21 4.99
N PHE A 65 -7.57 5.18 5.13
CA PHE A 65 -7.37 3.89 4.49
C PHE A 65 -8.46 3.65 3.43
N SER A 66 -8.10 2.91 2.39
CA SER A 66 -8.90 2.68 1.18
C SER A 66 -9.12 1.20 0.98
N TRP A 67 -10.38 0.77 1.01
CA TRP A 67 -10.78 -0.56 0.59
C TRP A 67 -10.89 -0.60 -0.94
N GLY A 68 -9.88 -1.21 -1.58
CA GLY A 68 -9.71 -1.15 -3.04
C GLY A 68 -10.79 -1.85 -3.86
N SER A 69 -11.33 -2.98 -3.40
CA SER A 69 -12.34 -3.73 -4.17
C SER A 69 -13.68 -3.02 -4.23
N GLU A 70 -14.05 -2.35 -3.15
CA GLU A 70 -15.33 -1.62 -3.01
C GLU A 70 -15.17 -0.11 -3.26
N CYS A 71 -13.96 0.35 -3.59
CA CYS A 71 -13.61 1.76 -3.78
C CYS A 71 -14.05 2.67 -2.61
N CYS A 72 -13.96 2.18 -1.37
CA CYS A 72 -14.41 2.92 -0.18
C CYS A 72 -13.22 3.44 0.63
N THR A 73 -13.14 4.75 0.83
CA THR A 73 -12.12 5.38 1.68
C THR A 73 -12.73 5.88 2.98
N ARG A 74 -12.09 5.54 4.10
CA ARG A 74 -12.53 5.96 5.44
C ARG A 74 -11.34 6.31 6.32
N LYS A 75 -11.59 7.30 7.17
CA LYS A 75 -10.70 7.66 8.25
C LYS A 75 -10.88 6.66 9.37
N THR A 76 -9.84 5.88 9.67
CA THR A 76 -9.89 4.82 10.70
C THR A 76 -8.71 4.94 11.66
N ARG A 77 -8.91 4.43 12.87
CA ARG A 77 -7.88 4.41 13.90
C ARG A 77 -6.85 3.33 13.61
N ILE A 78 -5.58 3.65 13.84
CA ILE A 78 -4.46 2.71 13.77
C ILE A 78 -4.30 2.11 15.16
N ILE A 79 -4.35 0.78 15.24
CA ILE A 79 -4.30 0.04 16.50
C ILE A 79 -2.86 -0.40 16.78
N ASP A 80 -2.25 -1.14 15.84
CA ASP A 80 -0.90 -1.67 16.02
C ASP A 80 -0.15 -1.84 14.71
N VAL A 81 1.17 -2.02 14.79
CA VAL A 81 2.03 -2.44 13.68
C VAL A 81 2.30 -3.94 13.81
N VAL A 82 1.96 -4.71 12.78
CA VAL A 82 2.11 -6.17 12.80
C VAL A 82 3.38 -6.60 12.09
N TYR A 83 3.65 -5.99 10.93
CA TYR A 83 4.75 -6.43 10.08
C TYR A 83 5.41 -5.26 9.37
N ASN A 84 6.71 -5.40 9.14
CA ASN A 84 7.50 -4.47 8.34
C ASN A 84 8.57 -5.25 7.57
N ALA A 85 8.65 -5.03 6.26
CA ALA A 85 9.57 -5.77 5.40
C ALA A 85 11.04 -5.39 5.60
N SER A 86 11.33 -4.17 6.05
CA SER A 86 12.72 -3.67 6.11
C SER A 86 13.46 -4.03 7.39
N ASN A 87 12.77 -4.01 8.54
CA ASN A 87 13.39 -4.25 9.85
C ASN A 87 12.32 -4.61 10.90
N ASN A 88 12.56 -5.70 11.65
CA ASN A 88 11.68 -6.21 12.70
C ASN A 88 11.69 -5.35 13.97
N GLU A 89 12.77 -4.60 14.24
CA GLU A 89 12.84 -3.70 15.40
C GLU A 89 11.81 -2.56 15.30
N LEU A 90 11.38 -2.22 14.08
CA LEU A 90 10.34 -1.22 13.86
C LEU A 90 8.95 -1.72 14.27
N VAL A 91 8.71 -3.04 14.23
CA VAL A 91 7.47 -3.67 14.72
C VAL A 91 7.45 -3.62 16.25
N ARG A 92 8.54 -4.06 16.90
CA ARG A 92 8.66 -4.07 18.38
C ARG A 92 8.43 -2.69 18.99
N THR A 93 8.98 -1.66 18.34
CA THR A 93 8.87 -0.28 18.81
C THR A 93 7.63 0.45 18.27
N LYS A 94 6.73 -0.23 17.54
CA LYS A 94 5.50 0.30 16.94
C LYS A 94 5.73 1.58 16.12
N THR A 95 6.74 1.54 15.25
CA THR A 95 7.09 2.66 14.37
C THR A 95 6.32 2.59 13.07
N LEU A 96 5.60 3.65 12.74
CA LEU A 96 4.87 3.77 11.48
C LEU A 96 5.83 4.20 10.36
N VAL A 97 5.98 3.36 9.33
CA VAL A 97 6.84 3.63 8.16
C VAL A 97 6.08 3.29 6.88
N LYS A 98 6.54 3.82 5.75
CA LYS A 98 5.95 3.45 4.46
C LYS A 98 6.04 1.93 4.27
N ASN A 99 4.96 1.35 3.78
CA ASN A 99 4.71 -0.07 3.53
C ASN A 99 4.71 -0.95 4.79
N CYS A 100 4.55 -0.38 6.00
CA CYS A 100 4.27 -1.21 7.16
C CYS A 100 2.83 -1.74 7.13
N ILE A 101 2.66 -2.98 7.59
CA ILE A 101 1.35 -3.62 7.75
C ILE A 101 0.86 -3.30 9.16
N VAL A 102 -0.31 -2.68 9.23
CA VAL A 102 -0.93 -2.19 10.45
C VAL A 102 -2.28 -2.82 10.66
N LEU A 103 -2.68 -2.98 11.92
CA LEU A 103 -4.05 -3.28 12.29
C LEU A 103 -4.84 -1.98 12.38
N ILE A 104 -5.94 -1.92 11.65
CA ILE A 104 -6.87 -0.79 11.63
C ILE A 104 -8.24 -1.22 12.16
N ASP A 105 -8.99 -0.25 12.66
CA ASP A 105 -10.38 -0.46 13.07
C ASP A 105 -11.28 -0.76 11.86
N SER A 106 -12.13 -1.78 11.97
CA SER A 106 -13.06 -2.21 10.92
C SER A 106 -14.40 -1.47 10.93
N THR A 107 -14.75 -0.82 12.05
CA THR A 107 -16.09 -0.26 12.27
C THR A 107 -16.57 0.71 11.18
N PRO A 108 -15.75 1.63 10.62
CA PRO A 108 -16.25 2.59 9.62
C PRO A 108 -16.54 1.94 8.27
N TYR A 109 -15.87 0.81 7.96
CA TYR A 109 -16.13 0.03 6.75
C TYR A 109 -17.37 -0.85 6.91
N ARG A 110 -17.58 -1.42 8.10
CA ARG A 110 -18.77 -2.20 8.41
C ARG A 110 -20.04 -1.35 8.27
N GLN A 111 -20.05 -0.16 8.88
CA GLN A 111 -21.18 0.78 8.78
C GLN A 111 -21.46 1.17 7.32
N TRP A 112 -20.41 1.42 6.53
CA TRP A 112 -20.57 1.71 5.11
C TRP A 112 -21.16 0.52 4.34
N TYR A 113 -20.66 -0.69 4.58
CA TYR A 113 -21.14 -1.89 3.91
C TYR A 113 -22.61 -2.20 4.21
N GLU A 114 -23.00 -2.11 5.50
CA GLU A 114 -24.39 -2.28 5.93
C GLU A 114 -25.30 -1.22 5.29
N SER A 115 -24.85 0.03 5.18
CA SER A 115 -25.61 1.09 4.49
C SER A 115 -25.69 0.89 2.96
N HIS A 116 -24.66 0.30 2.34
CA HIS A 116 -24.55 0.19 0.88
C HIS A 116 -25.29 -1.03 0.31
N TYR A 117 -25.18 -2.17 0.99
CA TYR A 117 -25.72 -3.47 0.57
C TYR A 117 -26.95 -3.90 1.38
N ALA A 118 -27.23 -3.27 2.52
CA ALA A 118 -28.29 -3.69 3.45
C ALA A 118 -28.16 -5.17 3.85
N LEU A 119 -26.91 -5.61 4.08
CA LEU A 119 -26.56 -6.94 4.58
C LEU A 119 -25.67 -6.78 5.82
N PRO A 120 -25.90 -7.57 6.88
CA PRO A 120 -25.05 -7.55 8.06
C PRO A 120 -23.68 -8.17 7.75
N LEU A 121 -22.60 -7.57 8.26
CA LEU A 121 -21.22 -8.04 8.05
C LEU A 121 -20.48 -8.23 9.38
N GLY A 122 -19.72 -9.33 9.51
CA GLY A 122 -18.79 -9.54 10.63
C GLY A 122 -19.45 -9.76 12.00
N ARG A 123 -20.69 -10.24 12.04
CA ARG A 123 -21.41 -10.53 13.30
C ARG A 123 -21.32 -12.00 13.67
N LYS A 124 -21.07 -12.28 14.95
CA LYS A 124 -21.15 -13.65 15.49
C LYS A 124 -22.60 -14.13 15.39
N LYS A 125 -22.81 -15.36 14.92
CA LYS A 125 -24.14 -15.98 14.83
C LYS A 125 -24.82 -15.92 16.21
N GLY A 126 -25.97 -15.26 16.31
CA GLY A 126 -26.76 -15.12 17.53
C GLY A 126 -26.54 -13.85 18.36
N ALA A 127 -25.63 -12.95 17.96
CA ALA A 127 -25.50 -11.64 18.63
C ALA A 127 -26.67 -10.72 18.24
N LYS A 128 -27.37 -10.16 19.24
CA LYS A 128 -28.45 -9.18 19.03
C LYS A 128 -27.88 -7.91 18.40
N LEU A 129 -28.58 -7.36 17.40
CA LEU A 129 -28.21 -6.09 16.80
C LEU A 129 -28.62 -4.94 17.73
N THR A 130 -27.92 -3.82 17.63
CA THR A 130 -28.35 -2.58 18.29
C THR A 130 -29.55 -2.00 17.52
N PRO A 131 -30.48 -1.29 18.20
CA PRO A 131 -31.69 -0.77 17.55
C PRO A 131 -31.37 0.12 16.33
N GLU A 132 -30.32 0.94 16.41
CA GLU A 132 -29.87 1.80 15.30
C GLU A 132 -29.43 1.00 14.06
N GLU A 133 -28.73 -0.12 14.25
CA GLU A 133 -28.26 -0.95 13.15
C GLU A 133 -29.41 -1.77 12.53
N GLU A 134 -30.37 -2.23 13.35
CA GLU A 134 -31.59 -2.90 12.86
C GLU A 134 -32.45 -1.97 12.01
N GLU A 135 -32.60 -0.72 12.43
CA GLU A 135 -33.36 0.29 11.69
C GLU A 135 -32.74 0.56 10.31
N ILE A 136 -31.41 0.62 10.20
CA ILE A 136 -30.72 0.84 8.93
C ILE A 136 -30.93 -0.35 7.98
N LEU A 137 -30.85 -1.57 8.50
CA LEU A 137 -31.03 -2.79 7.71
C LEU A 137 -32.49 -2.96 7.25
N ASN A 138 -33.43 -2.86 8.18
CA ASN A 138 -34.86 -3.14 7.96
C ASN A 138 -35.67 -1.91 7.52
N LYS A 139 -35.01 -0.80 7.18
CA LYS A 139 -35.68 0.40 6.70
C LYS A 139 -36.62 0.07 5.53
N LYS A 140 -37.91 0.41 5.70
CA LYS A 140 -38.91 0.33 4.63
C LYS A 140 -38.47 1.24 3.48
N ARG A 141 -38.29 0.65 2.29
CA ARG A 141 -37.82 1.34 1.07
C ARG A 141 -38.89 1.26 -0.01
N SER A 142 -38.91 2.24 -0.91
CA SER A 142 -39.80 2.21 -2.07
C SER A 142 -39.41 1.07 -3.02
N LYS A 143 -40.36 0.57 -3.83
CA LYS A 143 -40.15 -0.57 -4.74
C LYS A 143 -38.94 -0.37 -5.69
N LYS A 144 -38.75 0.85 -6.21
CA LYS A 144 -37.60 1.20 -7.09
C LYS A 144 -36.27 1.10 -6.34
N ILE A 145 -36.22 1.57 -5.10
CA ILE A 145 -35.01 1.51 -4.26
C ILE A 145 -34.72 0.07 -3.87
N GLN A 146 -35.74 -0.71 -3.50
CA GLN A 146 -35.58 -2.12 -3.15
C GLN A 146 -34.94 -2.91 -4.30
N LYS A 147 -35.46 -2.76 -5.52
CA LYS A 147 -34.89 -3.36 -6.73
C LYS A 147 -33.40 -3.03 -6.91
N LYS A 148 -33.00 -1.78 -6.66
CA LYS A 148 -31.58 -1.35 -6.72
C LYS A 148 -30.70 -2.05 -5.67
N TYR A 149 -31.19 -2.25 -4.46
CA TYR A 149 -30.45 -3.00 -3.43
C TYR A 149 -30.38 -4.48 -3.78
N ASP A 150 -31.46 -5.07 -4.29
CA ASP A 150 -31.48 -6.48 -4.68
C ASP A 150 -30.50 -6.75 -5.84
N GLU A 151 -30.33 -5.80 -6.76
CA GLU A 151 -29.30 -5.84 -7.81
C GLU A 151 -27.88 -5.79 -7.21
N ARG A 152 -27.61 -4.90 -6.24
CA ARG A 152 -26.31 -4.80 -5.57
C ARG A 152 -25.97 -6.05 -4.75
N LYS A 153 -26.96 -6.63 -4.06
CA LYS A 153 -26.78 -7.83 -3.22
C LYS A 153 -26.21 -9.01 -4.00
N LYS A 154 -26.49 -9.11 -5.30
CA LYS A 154 -25.93 -10.15 -6.18
C LYS A 154 -24.40 -10.12 -6.21
N ASN A 155 -23.79 -8.94 -6.11
CA ASN A 155 -22.34 -8.75 -6.17
C ASN A 155 -21.70 -8.55 -4.78
N ALA A 156 -22.47 -8.69 -3.70
CA ALA A 156 -22.03 -8.34 -2.35
C ALA A 156 -21.09 -9.38 -1.70
N LYS A 157 -20.70 -10.45 -2.41
CA LYS A 157 -19.90 -11.54 -1.83
C LYS A 157 -18.48 -11.07 -1.51
N ILE A 158 -18.08 -11.23 -0.25
CA ILE A 158 -16.73 -10.92 0.24
C ILE A 158 -15.91 -12.22 0.34
N SER A 159 -14.58 -12.13 0.37
CA SER A 159 -13.71 -13.26 0.64
C SER A 159 -13.79 -13.71 2.11
N SER A 160 -13.66 -15.01 2.36
CA SER A 160 -13.71 -15.58 3.72
C SER A 160 -12.66 -14.97 4.66
N LEU A 161 -11.44 -14.74 4.17
CA LEU A 161 -10.36 -14.11 4.93
C LEU A 161 -10.73 -12.70 5.42
N LEU A 162 -11.55 -11.98 4.67
CA LEU A 162 -12.02 -10.66 5.07
C LEU A 162 -13.14 -10.75 6.10
N GLU A 163 -14.07 -11.70 5.93
CA GLU A 163 -15.13 -11.95 6.90
C GLU A 163 -14.57 -12.27 8.29
N GLU A 164 -13.51 -13.08 8.36
CA GLU A 164 -12.79 -13.39 9.61
C GLU A 164 -12.22 -12.12 10.27
N GLN A 165 -11.59 -11.23 9.49
CA GLN A 165 -11.06 -9.95 10.00
C GLN A 165 -12.17 -9.01 10.48
N PHE A 166 -13.30 -8.94 9.75
CA PHE A 166 -14.45 -8.17 10.17
C PHE A 166 -15.07 -8.72 11.46
N GLN A 167 -15.09 -10.05 11.64
CA GLN A 167 -15.56 -10.68 12.87
C GLN A 167 -14.64 -10.39 14.06
N GLN A 168 -13.32 -10.29 13.84
CA GLN A 168 -12.37 -9.85 14.87
C GLN A 168 -12.45 -8.34 15.18
N GLY A 169 -13.13 -7.57 14.34
CA GLY A 169 -13.25 -6.11 14.50
C GLY A 169 -12.00 -5.32 14.07
N LYS A 170 -11.02 -5.98 13.44
CA LYS A 170 -9.74 -5.38 13.06
C LYS A 170 -9.35 -5.86 11.67
N LEU A 171 -8.96 -4.93 10.81
CA LEU A 171 -8.50 -5.26 9.46
C LEU A 171 -7.00 -5.02 9.31
N LEU A 172 -6.35 -5.73 8.39
CA LEU A 172 -4.96 -5.48 8.02
C LEU A 172 -4.88 -4.44 6.90
N GLY A 173 -4.20 -3.32 7.15
CA GLY A 173 -3.95 -2.28 6.16
C GLY A 173 -2.46 -2.09 5.88
N GLU A 174 -2.10 -1.70 4.66
CA GLU A 174 -0.74 -1.27 4.35
C GLU A 174 -0.68 0.26 4.31
N MET A 175 0.31 0.86 4.98
CA MET A 175 0.55 2.29 4.84
C MET A 175 1.31 2.64 3.56
N ALA A 176 0.69 3.31 2.59
CA ALA A 176 1.36 3.73 1.36
C ALA A 176 2.23 5.01 1.50
N VAL A 177 2.01 5.80 2.55
CA VAL A 177 2.53 7.18 2.66
C VAL A 177 3.74 7.30 3.59
N VAL A 178 4.70 8.15 3.23
CA VAL A 178 5.83 8.54 4.10
C VAL A 178 5.39 9.62 5.09
N LEU A 179 5.16 9.25 6.35
CA LEU A 179 4.67 10.16 7.40
C LEU A 179 5.70 11.22 7.87
N GLY A 180 6.98 11.09 7.48
CA GLY A 180 8.07 11.98 7.90
C GLY A 180 8.54 13.02 6.86
N ALA A 181 7.92 13.05 5.68
CA ALA A 181 8.39 13.88 4.55
C ALA A 181 7.28 14.55 3.73
N GLY A 182 6.01 14.42 4.14
CA GLY A 182 4.86 14.94 3.40
C GLY A 182 4.89 16.45 3.21
N SER A 183 4.48 16.89 2.01
CA SER A 183 4.23 18.29 1.65
C SER A 183 2.86 18.79 2.13
N HIS A 184 1.94 17.89 2.47
CA HIS A 184 0.57 18.21 2.87
C HIS A 184 0.26 17.70 4.28
N ARG A 185 -0.66 18.40 4.97
CA ARG A 185 -0.80 18.37 6.43
C ARG A 185 -1.49 17.10 6.97
N THR A 186 -2.18 16.31 6.15
CA THR A 186 -2.61 14.91 6.36
C THR A 186 -3.52 14.43 5.22
N SER A 187 -3.72 13.10 5.15
CA SER A 187 -4.65 12.29 4.33
C SER A 187 -4.35 12.14 2.84
N VAL A 188 -3.64 11.06 2.48
CA VAL A 188 -3.58 10.50 1.12
C VAL A 188 -3.77 8.98 1.27
N PRO A 189 -4.60 8.32 0.43
CA PRO A 189 -5.12 6.98 0.68
C PRO A 189 -4.02 5.92 0.84
N CYS A 190 -4.18 5.09 1.86
CA CYS A 190 -3.41 3.87 2.07
C CYS A 190 -4.27 2.67 1.64
N ALA A 191 -3.73 1.72 0.87
CA ALA A 191 -4.52 0.63 0.27
C ALA A 191 -4.71 -0.55 1.24
N PHE A 192 -5.89 -1.16 1.16
CA PHE A 192 -6.24 -2.41 1.81
C PHE A 192 -5.73 -3.61 0.99
N PHE A 193 -5.08 -4.59 1.62
CA PHE A 193 -4.73 -5.86 0.97
C PHE A 193 -5.78 -6.93 1.28
N PRO A 194 -6.55 -7.40 0.28
CA PRO A 194 -7.37 -8.59 0.48
C PRO A 194 -6.48 -9.83 0.52
N GLY A 195 -6.28 -10.39 1.73
CA GLY A 195 -5.84 -11.77 1.94
C GLY A 195 -4.33 -12.03 1.90
N LEU A 196 -3.69 -12.08 3.07
CA LEU A 196 -2.39 -12.69 3.27
C LEU A 196 -2.44 -13.58 4.52
N ASN A 197 -2.46 -14.90 4.30
CA ASN A 197 -2.23 -15.87 5.35
C ASN A 197 -0.74 -15.91 5.70
N SER A 198 -0.43 -15.95 7.00
CA SER A 198 0.91 -15.90 7.59
C SER A 198 1.78 -17.15 7.33
N SER A 199 1.28 -18.16 6.61
CA SER A 199 1.89 -19.49 6.58
C SER A 199 2.44 -19.96 5.23
N ARG A 200 2.38 -19.16 4.14
CA ARG A 200 2.99 -19.53 2.85
C ARG A 200 3.60 -18.34 2.10
N LEU A 201 4.88 -18.07 2.34
CA LEU A 201 5.81 -17.48 1.36
C LEU A 201 6.54 -18.68 0.69
N PRO A 202 6.89 -18.70 -0.62
CA PRO A 202 7.60 -17.61 -1.32
C PRO A 202 7.37 -17.47 -2.86
N ALA A 203 7.99 -16.43 -3.42
CA ALA A 203 8.59 -16.33 -4.77
C ALA A 203 7.75 -16.28 -6.08
N VAL A 204 6.46 -16.63 -6.14
CA VAL A 204 5.74 -16.67 -7.44
C VAL A 204 5.07 -15.34 -7.83
N TRP A 205 4.93 -14.40 -6.88
CA TRP A 205 4.11 -13.20 -7.07
C TRP A 205 4.78 -12.02 -7.79
N CYS A 206 6.05 -12.13 -8.19
CA CYS A 206 6.68 -11.10 -9.04
C CYS A 206 6.28 -11.20 -10.53
N ARG A 207 5.75 -12.32 -11.02
CA ARG A 207 5.40 -12.50 -12.45
C ARG A 207 3.95 -12.22 -12.80
N VAL A 208 3.01 -12.37 -11.87
CA VAL A 208 1.57 -12.24 -12.17
C VAL A 208 1.11 -10.77 -12.12
N PHE A 209 1.68 -9.96 -11.22
CA PHE A 209 1.29 -8.55 -11.10
C PHE A 209 1.74 -7.69 -12.30
N ALA A 210 2.80 -8.11 -13.02
CA ALA A 210 3.28 -7.39 -14.20
C ALA A 210 2.40 -7.57 -15.45
N ARG A 211 1.49 -8.55 -15.47
CA ARG A 211 0.72 -8.89 -16.69
C ARG A 211 -0.74 -8.41 -16.68
N SER A 212 -1.30 -8.05 -15.52
CA SER A 212 -2.70 -7.59 -15.43
C SER A 212 -2.88 -6.07 -15.59
N VAL A 213 -1.80 -5.28 -15.59
CA VAL A 213 -1.88 -3.81 -15.66
C VAL A 213 -1.88 -3.29 -17.11
N TYR A 214 -1.71 -4.17 -18.12
CA TYR A 214 -1.57 -3.76 -19.52
C TYR A 214 -2.66 -4.24 -20.50
N ASP A 215 -3.75 -4.85 -20.02
CA ASP A 215 -4.87 -5.23 -20.87
C ASP A 215 -6.19 -4.64 -20.34
N HIS A 216 -6.41 -3.36 -20.60
CA HIS A 216 -7.76 -2.83 -20.83
C HIS A 216 -7.67 -1.63 -21.78
N LYS A 217 -8.29 -1.77 -22.95
CA LYS A 217 -8.48 -0.75 -23.99
C LYS A 217 -9.02 0.56 -23.39
N ILE A 218 -8.26 1.64 -23.55
CA ILE A 218 -8.75 3.01 -23.32
C ILE A 218 -9.49 3.44 -24.61
N PRO A 219 -10.77 3.87 -24.54
CA PRO A 219 -11.47 4.40 -25.71
C PRO A 219 -10.87 5.74 -26.14
N ALA A 220 -10.70 5.89 -27.45
CA ALA A 220 -10.11 7.06 -28.09
C ALA A 220 -11.06 8.25 -28.07
N GLN A 221 -10.74 9.31 -27.32
CA GLN A 221 -11.01 10.73 -27.62
C GLN A 221 -10.64 11.61 -26.42
N MET A 222 -9.43 12.19 -26.47
CA MET A 222 -9.04 13.52 -25.95
C MET A 222 -7.51 13.60 -26.03
N ARG A 223 -6.99 14.16 -27.13
CA ARG A 223 -5.58 14.56 -27.24
C ARG A 223 -5.48 16.01 -26.78
N ILE A 224 -4.71 16.24 -25.73
CA ILE A 224 -4.07 17.53 -25.44
C ILE A 224 -2.62 17.40 -25.95
N PRO A 225 -2.07 18.39 -26.68
CA PRO A 225 -0.77 18.27 -27.31
C PRO A 225 0.39 18.56 -26.34
N ASP A 226 1.49 17.87 -26.60
CA ASP A 226 2.89 18.20 -26.33
C ASP A 226 3.42 18.24 -24.88
N HIS A 227 4.12 17.16 -24.51
CA HIS A 227 5.31 17.26 -23.66
C HIS A 227 6.35 16.20 -24.08
N PRO A 228 7.64 16.58 -24.25
CA PRO A 228 8.69 15.67 -24.71
C PRO A 228 9.03 14.69 -23.60
N TYR A 229 9.04 13.39 -23.94
CA TYR A 229 9.76 12.25 -23.32
C TYR A 229 8.94 10.96 -23.52
N ILE A 230 8.73 10.55 -24.77
CA ILE A 230 8.29 9.19 -25.11
C ILE A 230 9.15 8.71 -26.27
N ASN A 231 10.24 7.99 -25.97
CA ASN A 231 10.93 7.23 -27.01
C ASN A 231 11.65 5.99 -26.45
N VAL A 232 10.88 5.06 -25.87
CA VAL A 232 11.37 3.70 -25.56
C VAL A 232 10.63 2.63 -26.37
N LYS A 233 9.44 2.95 -26.90
CA LYS A 233 8.60 1.99 -27.65
C LYS A 233 9.00 1.80 -29.12
N ARG A 234 9.71 2.77 -29.75
CA ARG A 234 10.12 2.69 -31.17
C ARG A 234 11.43 1.94 -31.44
N LYS A 235 12.16 1.51 -30.41
CA LYS A 235 13.42 0.76 -30.60
C LYS A 235 13.23 -0.76 -30.67
N TRP A 236 12.03 -1.26 -30.38
CA TRP A 236 11.76 -2.70 -30.25
C TRP A 236 10.86 -3.30 -31.34
N GLU A 237 10.38 -2.49 -32.29
CA GLU A 237 9.62 -2.94 -33.47
C GLU A 237 10.50 -3.22 -34.71
N ILE A 238 11.82 -2.99 -34.64
CA ILE A 238 12.73 -3.08 -35.80
C ILE A 238 13.40 -4.48 -35.95
N LEU A 239 13.16 -5.45 -35.06
CA LEU A 239 13.86 -6.76 -35.11
C LEU A 239 12.96 -7.99 -35.34
N GLY A 240 11.76 -7.81 -35.89
CA GLY A 240 10.90 -8.84 -36.49
C GLY A 240 11.21 -10.33 -36.21
N ARG A 241 10.90 -10.83 -35.00
CA ARG A 241 10.86 -12.28 -34.70
C ARG A 241 9.66 -12.64 -33.83
N SER A 242 9.00 -13.74 -34.21
CA SER A 242 7.78 -14.28 -33.62
C SER A 242 8.03 -15.12 -32.35
N PRO A 243 7.01 -15.36 -31.50
CA PRO A 243 7.17 -15.87 -30.13
C PRO A 243 7.01 -17.40 -30.02
N GLN A 244 7.80 -18.19 -30.76
CA GLN A 244 7.79 -19.67 -30.65
C GLN A 244 9.14 -20.33 -30.32
N ALA A 245 10.23 -19.57 -30.18
CA ALA A 245 11.56 -20.13 -29.91
C ALA A 245 12.03 -19.90 -28.45
N TRP A 246 11.32 -20.47 -27.47
CA TRP A 246 11.74 -20.45 -26.05
C TRP A 246 11.59 -21.81 -25.34
N ALA A 247 11.37 -22.89 -26.11
CA ALA A 247 11.75 -24.22 -25.67
C ALA A 247 13.15 -24.47 -26.27
N TRP A 248 14.06 -25.08 -25.53
CA TRP A 248 15.49 -25.26 -25.85
C TRP A 248 16.41 -24.12 -25.40
N ASP A 249 16.46 -23.84 -24.09
CA ASP A 249 17.74 -23.46 -23.45
C ASP A 249 17.66 -23.50 -21.91
N LEU A 250 17.32 -24.68 -21.35
CA LEU A 250 17.32 -24.93 -19.91
C LEU A 250 18.18 -26.15 -19.52
N ARG A 251 19.20 -26.46 -20.32
CA ARG A 251 20.19 -27.52 -20.01
C ARG A 251 21.64 -27.04 -19.91
N SER A 252 21.90 -25.74 -20.01
CA SER A 252 23.27 -25.18 -20.06
C SER A 252 23.71 -24.38 -18.83
N ILE A 253 22.91 -24.26 -17.75
CA ILE A 253 23.19 -23.30 -16.65
C ILE A 253 23.36 -23.92 -15.25
N LEU A 254 23.35 -25.26 -15.05
CA LEU A 254 23.68 -25.82 -13.72
C LEU A 254 24.49 -27.14 -13.81
N PRO A 255 25.83 -27.10 -13.66
CA PRO A 255 26.60 -28.29 -13.33
C PRO A 255 26.52 -28.53 -11.82
N GLY A 256 26.02 -29.70 -11.43
CA GLY A 256 26.17 -30.20 -10.06
C GLY A 256 24.87 -30.40 -9.30
N LEU A 257 24.24 -31.55 -9.51
CA LEU A 257 23.50 -32.29 -8.48
C LEU A 257 23.39 -33.75 -8.94
N ARG A 258 24.45 -34.52 -8.68
CA ARG A 258 24.36 -35.99 -8.61
C ARG A 258 23.51 -36.33 -7.38
N ARG A 259 22.48 -37.16 -7.58
CA ARG A 259 21.87 -38.05 -6.59
C ARG A 259 22.09 -39.46 -7.18
N LEU A 260 23.02 -40.27 -6.67
CA LEU A 260 22.88 -41.19 -5.53
C LEU A 260 21.53 -41.92 -5.50
N SER A 261 21.69 -43.21 -5.83
CA SER A 261 20.93 -44.44 -5.57
C SER A 261 19.49 -44.62 -6.05
N GLN A 262 19.31 -45.79 -6.68
CA GLN A 262 18.29 -46.82 -6.40
C GLN A 262 17.43 -46.57 -5.16
#